data_AF-E2BD72-F1
#
_entry.id   AF-E2BD72-F1
#
_cell.length_a   1.000
_cell.length_b   1.000
_cell.length_c   1.000
_cell.angle_alpha   90.00
_cell.angle_beta   90.00
_cell.angle_gamma   90.00
#
_symmetry.space_group_name_H-M   'P 1'
#
loop_
_entity.id
_entity.type
_entity.pdbx_description
1 polymer ?
#
loop_
_entity_poly.entity_id
_entity_poly.type
_entity_poly.pdbx_seq_one_letter_code
_entity_poly.pdbx_strand_id
1 'polypeptide(L)'
;MSQKPLRYLLNTKLKIPLTNVEVVKKLMKHPHWKTAGFHDIGKMLDYLMENFTVDEICANIHIVLYSRSVIEELLADLRKKYSQSTEYSFTNRQYLALCLYMIEKDTHFTGDGIWNKGHNTQKQSSCLSKN
;
A
#
# COMPACT_ATOMS: atom_id res chain seq x y z
N MET A 1 -1.99 -19.08 4.86
CA MET A 1 -0.63 -18.53 5.15
C MET A 1 -0.27 -18.74 6.62
N SER A 2 0.97 -19.17 6.93
CA SER A 2 1.49 -19.35 8.31
C SER A 2 2.32 -18.15 8.78
N GLN A 3 2.27 -17.83 10.08
CA GLN A 3 2.95 -16.66 10.67
C GLN A 3 4.48 -16.78 10.68
N LYS A 4 5.04 -17.97 10.95
CA LYS A 4 6.50 -18.15 11.03
C LYS A 4 7.19 -17.92 9.68
N PRO A 5 6.73 -18.49 8.55
CA PRO A 5 7.32 -18.20 7.24
C PRO A 5 7.12 -16.74 6.82
N LEU A 6 5.97 -16.13 7.14
CA LEU A 6 5.73 -14.71 6.88
C LEU A 6 6.74 -13.81 7.61
N ARG A 7 6.96 -14.09 8.89
CA ARG A 7 7.96 -13.37 9.71
C ARG A 7 9.36 -13.52 9.14
N TYR A 8 9.73 -14.75 8.76
CA TYR A 8 11.03 -14.99 8.13
C TYR A 8 11.18 -14.18 6.85
N LEU A 9 10.20 -14.25 5.93
CA LEU A 9 10.19 -13.49 4.68
C LEU A 9 10.36 -11.98 4.92
N LEU A 10 9.51 -11.39 5.77
CA LEU A 10 9.52 -9.95 6.03
C LEU A 10 10.84 -9.51 6.67
N ASN A 11 11.32 -10.23 7.67
CA ASN A 11 12.52 -9.84 8.39
C ASN A 11 13.78 -9.99 7.53
N THR A 12 13.86 -11.04 6.71
CA THR A 12 14.94 -11.23 5.75
C THR A 12 14.94 -10.15 4.66
N LYS A 13 13.79 -9.88 4.03
CA LYS A 13 13.70 -8.87 2.96
C LYS A 13 14.01 -7.46 3.49
N LEU A 14 13.35 -7.06 4.58
CA LEU A 14 13.51 -5.72 5.17
C LEU A 14 14.82 -5.54 5.94
N LYS A 15 15.65 -6.59 6.05
CA LYS A 15 16.90 -6.59 6.82
C LYS A 15 16.72 -6.15 8.28
N ILE A 16 15.56 -6.46 8.87
CA ILE A 16 15.24 -6.16 10.27
C ILE A 16 15.53 -7.37 11.15
N PRO A 17 15.83 -7.18 12.44
CA PRO A 17 16.11 -8.29 13.35
C PRO A 17 15.00 -9.33 13.33
N LEU A 18 15.35 -10.61 13.30
CA LEU A 18 14.36 -11.69 13.28
C LEU A 18 13.41 -11.61 14.49
N THR A 19 13.84 -11.03 15.61
CA THR A 19 13.04 -10.77 16.82
C THR A 19 11.95 -9.72 16.64
N ASN A 20 12.01 -8.90 15.58
CA ASN A 20 10.98 -7.91 15.29
C ASN A 20 9.69 -8.63 14.85
N VAL A 21 8.66 -8.51 15.71
CA VAL A 21 7.33 -9.07 15.48
C VAL A 21 6.29 -8.00 15.16
N GLU A 22 6.64 -6.73 15.29
CA GLU A 22 5.68 -5.61 15.18
C GLU A 22 5.20 -5.42 13.75
N VAL A 23 6.09 -5.55 12.76
CA VAL A 23 5.75 -5.47 11.34
C VAL A 23 4.76 -6.58 10.94
N VAL A 24 5.01 -7.80 11.42
CA VAL A 24 4.13 -8.96 11.19
C VAL A 24 2.77 -8.76 11.84
N LYS A 25 2.75 -8.35 13.11
CA LYS A 25 1.50 -8.05 13.84
C LYS A 25 0.70 -6.97 13.12
N LYS A 26 1.37 -5.91 12.65
CA LYS A 26 0.72 -4.83 11.91
C LYS A 26 0.11 -5.34 10.61
N LEU A 27 0.85 -6.11 9.80
CA LEU A 27 0.34 -6.70 8.57
C LEU A 27 -0.90 -7.58 8.84
N MET A 28 -0.85 -8.41 9.89
CA MET A 28 -1.93 -9.33 10.26
C MET A 28 -3.22 -8.64 10.76
N LYS A 29 -3.18 -7.34 11.07
CA LYS A 29 -4.40 -6.57 11.38
C LYS A 29 -5.26 -6.32 10.15
N HIS A 30 -4.72 -6.48 8.94
CA HIS A 30 -5.51 -6.35 7.72
C HIS A 30 -6.47 -7.54 7.58
N PRO A 31 -7.78 -7.34 7.34
CA PRO A 31 -8.77 -8.42 7.28
C PRO A 31 -8.38 -9.56 6.33
N HIS A 32 -7.78 -9.19 5.20
CA HIS A 32 -7.42 -10.11 4.12
C HIS A 32 -5.92 -10.38 3.98
N TRP A 33 -5.14 -10.28 5.06
CA TRP A 33 -3.68 -10.48 5.01
C TRP A 33 -3.24 -11.87 4.49
N LYS A 34 -4.12 -12.87 4.56
CA LYS A 34 -3.85 -14.24 4.10
C LYS A 34 -4.07 -14.44 2.60
N THR A 35 -4.65 -13.45 1.91
CA THR A 35 -5.06 -13.57 0.51
C THR A 35 -3.89 -13.41 -0.46
N ALA A 36 -2.92 -12.53 -0.16
CA ALA A 36 -1.71 -12.40 -0.95
C ALA A 36 -0.79 -13.62 -0.74
N GLY A 37 -0.13 -14.13 -1.80
CA GLY A 37 0.85 -15.22 -1.66
C GLY A 37 2.19 -14.74 -1.11
N PHE A 38 3.00 -15.64 -0.53
CA PHE A 38 4.37 -15.29 -0.11
C PHE A 38 5.24 -14.77 -1.26
N HIS A 39 5.06 -15.36 -2.45
CA HIS A 39 5.73 -14.93 -3.67
C HIS A 39 5.36 -13.49 -4.05
N ASP A 40 4.07 -13.16 -3.98
CA ASP A 40 3.57 -11.83 -4.35
C ASP A 40 4.04 -10.77 -3.34
N ILE A 41 3.96 -11.08 -2.04
CA ILE A 41 4.52 -10.23 -0.98
C ILE A 41 6.01 -10.01 -1.19
N GLY A 42 6.76 -11.07 -1.52
CA GLY A 42 8.19 -10.99 -1.78
C GLY A 42 8.53 -10.07 -2.96
N LYS A 43 7.84 -10.22 -4.09
CA LYS A 43 8.00 -9.36 -5.27
C LYS A 43 7.63 -7.91 -4.99
N MET A 44 6.57 -7.70 -4.21
CA MET A 44 6.13 -6.35 -3.86
C MET A 44 7.14 -5.67 -2.94
N LEU A 45 7.72 -6.40 -1.98
CA LEU A 45 8.80 -5.88 -1.14
C LEU A 45 10.04 -5.50 -1.96
N ASP A 46 10.43 -6.31 -2.94
CA ASP A 46 11.56 -5.99 -3.83
C ASP A 46 11.34 -4.66 -4.55
N TYR A 47 10.15 -4.50 -5.16
CA TYR A 47 9.75 -3.23 -5.78
C TYR A 47 9.78 -2.04 -4.80
N LEU A 48 9.23 -2.21 -3.60
CA LEU A 48 9.18 -1.13 -2.62
C LEU A 48 10.58 -0.74 -2.14
N MET A 49 11.46 -1.71 -1.94
CA MET A 49 12.84 -1.46 -1.47
C MET A 49 13.71 -0.75 -2.52
N GLU A 50 13.37 -0.84 -3.80
CA GLU A 50 14.01 -0.06 -4.86
C GLU A 50 13.61 1.43 -4.83
N ASN A 51 12.47 1.77 -4.22
CA ASN A 51 11.84 3.09 -4.34
C ASN A 51 11.61 3.82 -3.00
N PHE A 52 11.64 3.10 -1.88
CA PHE A 52 11.28 3.58 -0.55
C PHE A 52 12.24 3.06 0.51
N THR A 53 12.37 3.80 1.60
CA THR A 53 13.15 3.36 2.76
C THR A 53 12.40 2.28 3.55
N VAL A 54 13.14 1.44 4.28
CA VAL A 54 12.55 0.39 5.14
C VAL A 54 11.56 0.97 6.15
N ASP A 55 11.84 2.15 6.71
CA ASP A 55 10.96 2.80 7.67
C ASP A 55 9.63 3.24 7.05
N GLU A 56 9.66 3.74 5.81
CA GLU A 56 8.46 4.13 5.06
C GLU A 56 7.60 2.91 4.71
N ILE A 57 8.24 1.80 4.36
CA ILE A 57 7.58 0.52 4.08
C ILE A 57 6.96 -0.05 5.36
N CYS A 58 7.69 -0.10 6.47
CA CYS A 58 7.17 -0.57 7.76
C CYS A 58 6.00 0.30 8.25
N ALA A 59 6.05 1.61 8.01
CA ALA A 59 4.96 2.54 8.31
C ALA A 59 3.69 2.25 7.49
N ASN A 60 3.81 1.64 6.31
CA ASN A 60 2.70 1.37 5.39
C ASN A 60 2.63 -0.11 4.95
N ILE A 61 2.98 -1.04 5.85
CA ILE A 61 3.24 -2.44 5.49
C ILE A 61 2.10 -3.15 4.76
N HIS A 62 0.85 -2.72 4.96
CA HIS A 62 -0.31 -3.30 4.26
C HIS A 62 -0.21 -3.19 2.74
N ILE A 63 0.59 -2.24 2.21
CA ILE A 63 0.77 -2.06 0.76
C ILE A 63 1.30 -3.32 0.06
N VAL A 64 1.99 -4.21 0.78
CA VAL A 64 2.49 -5.49 0.21
C VAL A 64 1.39 -6.48 -0.16
N LEU A 65 0.14 -6.22 0.26
CA LEU A 65 -1.03 -7.06 -0.01
C LEU A 65 -1.73 -6.71 -1.33
N TYR A 66 -1.34 -5.61 -1.97
CA TYR A 66 -2.00 -5.07 -3.16
C TYR A 66 -1.17 -5.34 -4.42
N SER A 67 -1.85 -5.36 -5.57
CA SER A 67 -1.21 -5.56 -6.86
C SER A 67 -0.21 -4.44 -7.16
N ARG A 68 1.02 -4.83 -7.54
CA ARG A 68 2.08 -3.88 -7.94
C ARG A 68 1.61 -2.88 -9.00
N SER A 69 0.94 -3.35 -10.05
CA SER A 69 0.45 -2.51 -11.15
C SER A 69 -0.49 -1.38 -10.66
N VAL A 70 -1.40 -1.69 -9.75
CA VAL A 70 -2.33 -0.70 -9.15
C VAL A 70 -1.57 0.33 -8.32
N ILE A 71 -0.58 -0.11 -7.55
CA ILE A 71 0.26 0.79 -6.74
C ILE A 71 1.12 1.70 -7.61
N GLU A 72 1.74 1.17 -8.67
CA GLU A 72 2.54 1.96 -9.60
C GLU A 72 1.71 3.05 -10.29
N GLU A 73 0.53 2.69 -10.80
CA GLU A 73 -0.40 3.62 -11.46
C GLU A 73 -0.86 4.73 -10.50
N LEU A 74 -1.35 4.37 -9.32
CA LEU A 74 -1.81 5.34 -8.32
C LEU A 74 -0.69 6.25 -7.84
N LEU A 75 0.52 5.72 -7.61
CA LEU A 75 1.66 6.55 -7.21
C LEU A 75 2.05 7.54 -8.31
N ALA A 76 2.04 7.11 -9.57
CA ALA A 76 2.32 7.99 -10.70
C ALA A 76 1.28 9.12 -10.80
N ASP A 77 -0.01 8.78 -10.69
CA ASP A 77 -1.11 9.75 -10.73
C ASP A 77 -1.06 10.73 -9.56
N LEU A 78 -0.83 10.24 -8.33
CA LEU A 78 -0.70 11.08 -7.14
C LEU A 78 0.50 12.02 -7.26
N ARG A 79 1.66 11.50 -7.66
CA ARG A 79 2.86 12.32 -7.85
C ARG A 79 2.62 13.38 -8.92
N LYS A 80 2.03 13.04 -10.06
CA LYS A 80 1.70 14.01 -11.12
C LYS A 80 0.72 15.08 -10.63
N LYS A 81 -0.30 14.68 -9.86
CA LYS A 81 -1.31 15.60 -9.33
C LYS A 81 -0.74 16.60 -8.33
N TYR A 82 0.18 16.15 -7.48
CA TYR A 82 0.68 16.96 -6.37
C TYR A 82 2.08 17.55 -6.59
N SER A 83 2.83 17.12 -7.61
CA SER A 83 4.18 17.65 -7.90
C SER A 83 4.19 19.13 -8.29
N GLN A 84 3.07 19.65 -8.79
CA GLN A 84 2.91 21.05 -9.18
C GLN A 84 2.17 21.88 -8.12
N SER A 85 1.75 21.25 -7.01
CA SER A 85 1.08 21.97 -5.94
C SER A 85 2.11 22.78 -5.15
N THR A 86 1.89 24.09 -5.04
CA THR A 86 2.66 24.97 -4.15
C THR A 86 2.16 24.93 -2.71
N GLU A 87 0.98 24.34 -2.49
CA GLU A 87 0.29 24.30 -1.20
C GLU A 87 0.57 23.00 -0.44
N TYR A 88 0.75 21.88 -1.16
CA TYR A 88 0.94 20.56 -0.57
C TYR A 88 2.21 19.89 -1.08
N SER A 89 3.15 19.63 -0.17
CA SER A 89 4.33 18.79 -0.41
C SER A 89 4.22 17.52 0.44
N PHE A 90 4.19 16.36 -0.23
CA PHE A 90 4.09 15.06 0.42
C PHE A 90 5.43 14.32 0.40
N THR A 91 5.79 13.75 1.55
CA THR A 91 6.88 12.78 1.67
C THR A 91 6.50 11.45 1.02
N ASN A 92 7.50 10.64 0.68
CA ASN A 92 7.29 9.28 0.18
C ASN A 92 6.43 8.42 1.14
N ARG A 93 6.65 8.55 2.47
CA ARG A 93 5.77 7.96 3.49
C ARG A 93 4.30 8.33 3.29
N GLN A 94 4.01 9.60 3.03
CA GLN A 94 2.65 10.11 2.85
C GLN A 94 2.06 9.65 1.52
N TYR A 95 2.86 9.56 0.45
CA TYR A 95 2.40 8.98 -0.82
C TYR A 95 1.97 7.51 -0.67
N LEU A 96 2.71 6.69 0.08
CA LEU A 96 2.30 5.31 0.37
C LEU A 96 0.97 5.26 1.17
N ALA A 97 0.82 6.13 2.17
CA ALA A 97 -0.41 6.21 2.95
C ALA A 97 -1.61 6.68 2.09
N LEU A 98 -1.41 7.68 1.23
CA LEU A 98 -2.41 8.15 0.28
C LEU A 98 -2.78 7.07 -0.72
N CYS A 99 -1.82 6.29 -1.20
CA CYS A 99 -2.09 5.17 -2.09
C CYS A 99 -3.02 4.14 -1.44
N LEU A 100 -2.75 3.73 -0.20
CA LEU A 100 -3.62 2.84 0.56
C LEU A 100 -5.02 3.45 0.76
N TYR A 101 -5.10 4.73 1.11
CA TYR A 101 -6.38 5.44 1.24
C TYR A 101 -7.17 5.43 -0.06
N MET A 102 -6.54 5.72 -1.19
CA MET A 102 -7.22 5.78 -2.49
C MET A 102 -7.78 4.44 -2.93
N ILE A 103 -7.14 3.33 -2.55
CA ILE A 103 -7.63 1.98 -2.84
C ILE A 103 -8.83 1.62 -1.96
N GLU A 104 -8.75 1.96 -0.67
CA GLU A 104 -9.73 1.53 0.33
C GLU A 104 -10.93 2.48 0.50
N LYS A 105 -10.85 3.73 0.03
CA LYS A 105 -11.92 4.72 0.21
C LYS A 105 -13.26 4.27 -0.41
N ASP A 106 -13.21 3.54 -1.52
CA ASP A 106 -14.41 3.09 -2.25
C ASP A 106 -14.96 1.77 -1.68
N THR A 107 -14.17 1.08 -0.85
CA THR A 107 -14.55 -0.15 -0.13
C THR A 107 -14.81 0.11 1.34
N HIS A 108 -14.95 1.36 1.77
CA HIS A 108 -15.18 1.73 3.17
C HIS A 108 -14.16 1.11 4.15
N PHE A 109 -12.92 0.90 3.71
CA PHE A 109 -11.84 0.34 4.52
C PHE A 109 -12.11 -1.07 5.07
N THR A 110 -12.94 -1.87 4.39
CA THR A 110 -13.15 -3.29 4.73
C THR A 110 -11.93 -4.15 4.39
N GLY A 111 -10.94 -3.60 3.68
CA GLY A 111 -9.81 -4.33 3.12
C GLY A 111 -10.10 -4.92 1.74
N ASP A 112 -11.32 -4.78 1.22
CA ASP A 112 -11.73 -5.40 -0.05
C ASP A 112 -11.05 -4.75 -1.27
N GLY A 113 -10.34 -3.64 -1.07
CA GLY A 113 -9.58 -2.97 -2.12
C GLY A 113 -8.48 -3.84 -2.72
N ILE A 114 -8.08 -4.94 -2.05
CA ILE A 114 -7.15 -5.94 -2.60
C ILE A 114 -7.67 -6.58 -3.90
N TRP A 115 -8.99 -6.59 -4.13
CA TRP A 115 -9.62 -7.15 -5.33
C TRP A 115 -9.91 -6.11 -6.42
N ASN A 116 -9.62 -4.82 -6.17
CA ASN A 116 -9.79 -3.79 -7.18
C ASN A 116 -8.74 -3.96 -8.27
N LYS A 117 -9.17 -4.50 -9.43
CA LYS A 117 -8.35 -4.73 -10.62
C LYS A 117 -8.10 -3.46 -11.46
N GLY A 118 -8.02 -2.28 -10.84
CA GLY A 118 -7.74 -1.03 -11.55
C GLY A 118 -8.93 -0.41 -12.31
N HIS A 119 -10.18 -0.69 -11.91
CA HIS A 119 -11.33 0.03 -12.46
C HIS A 119 -11.97 0.90 -11.38
N ASN A 120 -11.70 2.22 -11.43
CA ASN A 120 -12.67 3.32 -11.34
C ASN A 120 -12.04 4.63 -10.83
N THR A 121 -11.18 5.26 -11.62
CA THR A 121 -10.91 6.72 -11.50
C THR A 121 -11.94 7.57 -12.25
N GLN A 122 -13.15 7.05 -12.50
CA GLN A 122 -14.27 7.83 -13.02
C GLN A 122 -15.52 7.59 -12.17
N LYS A 123 -15.66 8.38 -11.11
CA LYS A 123 -16.91 9.06 -10.70
C LYS A 123 -16.68 9.86 -9.42
N GLN A 124 -16.27 11.11 -9.59
CA GLN A 124 -16.78 12.25 -8.83
C GLN A 124 -16.72 13.48 -9.75
N SER A 125 -17.65 13.51 -10.70
CA SER A 125 -18.03 14.70 -11.48
C SER A 125 -19.56 14.72 -11.55
N SER A 126 -20.19 14.88 -10.38
CA SER A 126 -21.59 15.26 -10.13
C SER A 126 -21.78 15.04 -8.63
N CYS A 127 -21.83 16.03 -7.75
CA CYS A 127 -22.77 17.14 -7.76
C CYS A 127 -22.14 18.34 -7.05
N LEU A 128 -21.92 19.44 -7.78
CA LEU A 128 -21.88 20.82 -7.26
C LEU A 128 -22.21 21.73 -8.44
N SER A 129 -23.47 21.65 -8.86
CA SER A 129 -24.15 22.71 -9.60
C SER A 129 -25.63 22.58 -9.30
N LYS A 130 -26.29 23.74 -9.09
CA LYS A 130 -27.58 24.01 -8.42
C LYS A 130 -27.39 24.23 -6.92
N ASN A 131 -27.48 25.45 -6.38
CA ASN A 131 -28.06 26.72 -6.85
C ASN A 131 -27.22 27.90 -6.35
#